data_AF-A0ABD2G3K6-F1
#
_entry.id   AF-A0ABD2G3K6-F1
#
_cell.length_a   1.000
_cell.length_b   1.000
_cell.length_c   1.000
_cell.angle_alpha   90.00
_cell.angle_beta   90.00
_cell.angle_gamma   90.00
#
_symmetry.space_group_name_H-M   'P 1'
#
loop_
_entity.id
_entity.type
_entity.pdbx_description
1 polymer ?
#
loop_
_entity_poly.entity_id
_entity_poly.type
_entity_poly.pdbx_seq_one_letter_code
_entity_poly.pdbx_strand_id
1 'polypeptide(L)'
;MCLSDRKPCRLSHDLGTGHNAATLRDCSLQELQAEQLMVLLLQNDPALLPEVCVHYNKGGCSFQESCTKLHLCQHFLRGGCRYGAECTWRHSIDPAGRRLLEERGLSEESIQQLIQTYRNTHLLTAAEKLPDVCFGGETRERTEICLHFIRNRCRFQNGCRRVHFLLPYRWQVSDGHTWTDLQDMEDVERDYCDPANAQSLSCPPVDFLLMIRGSQSVRRLSTVSSVTKPPHYTLTTDWLWFYKGERGGWVEYGQPDEKQRTTSETSRTLEEKFLSDSSAAVQVVKGNREYVLSFRDMYQRNLKQNTKRRVRRRPRLATHAPLQEVTGGPDLDQFLVPSHYRPASIDLPV
;
A
#
# COMPACT_ATOMS: atom_id res chain seq x y z
N MET A 1 -21.83 -3.78 22.20
CA MET A 1 -22.18 -4.11 23.60
C MET A 1 -23.64 -4.55 23.66
N CYS A 2 -23.97 -5.61 24.41
CA CYS A 2 -25.35 -6.09 24.52
C CYS A 2 -26.21 -5.15 25.40
N LEU A 3 -27.39 -4.81 24.90
CA LEU A 3 -28.40 -4.03 25.64
C LEU A 3 -28.79 -4.78 26.92
N SER A 4 -28.73 -4.08 28.05
CA SER A 4 -28.69 -4.61 29.42
C SER A 4 -29.94 -5.34 29.93
N ASP A 5 -30.97 -5.54 29.09
CA ASP A 5 -32.27 -6.10 29.52
C ASP A 5 -32.57 -7.52 28.99
N ARG A 6 -31.56 -8.25 28.50
CA ARG A 6 -31.71 -9.68 28.14
C ARG A 6 -30.57 -10.53 28.68
N LYS A 7 -30.85 -11.85 28.79
CA LYS A 7 -29.97 -12.91 29.32
C LYS A 7 -28.48 -12.63 29.05
N PRO A 8 -27.58 -12.89 30.03
CA PRO A 8 -26.16 -12.58 29.88
C PRO A 8 -25.60 -13.19 28.61
N CYS A 9 -24.90 -12.36 27.84
CA CYS A 9 -24.29 -12.77 26.57
C CYS A 9 -23.32 -13.92 26.84
N ARG A 10 -23.41 -14.97 26.02
CA ARG A 10 -22.53 -16.15 26.12
C ARG A 10 -21.19 -15.97 25.41
N LEU A 11 -21.04 -14.88 24.65
CA LEU A 11 -19.84 -14.58 23.87
C LEU A 11 -18.93 -13.63 24.66
N SER A 12 -17.62 -13.76 24.47
CA SER A 12 -16.66 -12.85 25.10
C SER A 12 -16.86 -11.42 24.59
N HIS A 13 -16.91 -10.46 25.51
CA HIS A 13 -16.90 -9.03 25.19
C HIS A 13 -15.51 -8.40 25.33
N ASP A 14 -14.52 -9.21 25.71
CA ASP A 14 -13.13 -8.79 25.86
C ASP A 14 -12.26 -9.53 24.83
N LEU A 15 -11.64 -8.74 23.96
CA LEU A 15 -10.75 -9.23 22.91
C LEU A 15 -9.35 -9.55 23.46
N GLY A 16 -8.98 -9.04 24.64
CA GLY A 16 -7.66 -9.20 25.26
C GLY A 16 -7.51 -10.42 26.17
N THR A 17 -8.53 -11.28 26.31
CA THR A 17 -8.52 -12.40 27.26
C THR A 17 -8.69 -13.77 26.61
N GLY A 18 -8.23 -14.80 27.32
CA GLY A 18 -8.47 -16.21 26.99
C GLY A 18 -8.00 -16.60 25.58
N HIS A 19 -8.92 -17.19 24.81
CA HIS A 19 -8.68 -17.63 23.44
C HIS A 19 -8.32 -16.46 22.50
N ASN A 20 -9.02 -15.32 22.61
CA ASN A 20 -8.82 -14.18 21.74
C ASN A 20 -7.39 -13.62 21.84
N ALA A 21 -6.83 -13.55 23.05
CA ALA A 21 -5.46 -13.09 23.27
C ALA A 21 -4.41 -13.99 22.60
N ALA A 22 -4.64 -15.30 22.57
CA ALA A 22 -3.76 -16.24 21.87
C ALA A 22 -3.85 -16.05 20.35
N THR A 23 -5.07 -16.00 19.81
CA THR A 23 -5.31 -15.76 18.38
C THR A 23 -4.72 -14.43 17.91
N LEU A 24 -4.88 -13.36 18.69
CA LEU A 24 -4.30 -12.06 18.36
C LEU A 24 -2.78 -12.11 18.30
N ARG A 25 -2.10 -12.84 19.20
CA ARG A 25 -0.64 -13.02 19.14
C ARG A 25 -0.21 -13.85 17.93
N ASP A 26 -0.91 -14.94 17.65
CA ASP A 26 -0.60 -15.84 16.53
C ASP A 26 -0.76 -15.12 15.18
N CYS A 27 -1.69 -14.17 15.10
CA CYS A 27 -1.93 -13.34 13.93
C CYS A 27 -1.16 -12.00 13.95
N SER A 28 -0.27 -11.76 14.92
CA SER A 28 0.47 -10.49 15.08
C SER A 28 -0.40 -9.23 15.20
N LEU A 29 -1.59 -9.36 15.80
CA LEU A 29 -2.59 -8.29 15.98
C LEU A 29 -2.69 -7.74 17.41
N GLN A 30 -1.81 -8.19 18.32
CA GLN A 30 -1.86 -7.87 19.75
C GLN A 30 -1.65 -6.40 20.11
N GLU A 31 -1.10 -5.60 19.20
CA GLU A 31 -0.85 -4.16 19.41
C GLU A 31 -2.05 -3.28 19.00
N LEU A 32 -3.08 -3.87 18.37
CA LEU A 32 -4.26 -3.12 17.97
C LEU A 32 -5.22 -2.85 19.10
N GLN A 33 -5.81 -1.66 19.03
CA GLN A 33 -6.97 -1.30 19.84
C GLN A 33 -8.24 -1.99 19.31
N ALA A 34 -9.23 -2.13 20.18
CA ALA A 34 -10.48 -2.84 19.87
C ALA A 34 -11.21 -2.25 18.65
N GLU A 35 -11.14 -0.93 18.47
CA GLU A 35 -11.73 -0.20 17.34
C GLU A 35 -11.04 -0.57 16.02
N GLN A 36 -9.72 -0.71 16.04
CA GLN A 36 -8.93 -1.08 14.87
C GLN A 36 -9.14 -2.55 14.50
N LEU A 37 -9.20 -3.43 15.50
CA LEU A 37 -9.57 -4.85 15.32
C LEU A 37 -10.99 -4.99 14.74
N MET A 38 -11.93 -4.16 15.20
CA MET A 38 -13.29 -4.18 14.70
C MET A 38 -13.34 -3.77 13.22
N VAL A 39 -12.65 -2.70 12.82
CA VAL A 39 -12.59 -2.31 11.40
C VAL A 39 -11.96 -3.41 10.55
N LEU A 40 -10.89 -4.03 11.02
CA LEU A 40 -10.22 -5.17 10.38
C LEU A 40 -11.18 -6.35 10.19
N LEU A 41 -11.90 -6.74 11.24
CA LEU A 41 -12.87 -7.84 11.20
C LEU A 41 -14.01 -7.53 10.22
N LEU A 42 -14.56 -6.32 10.26
CA LEU A 42 -15.65 -5.89 9.36
C LEU A 42 -15.20 -5.80 7.88
N GLN A 43 -13.92 -5.54 7.62
CA GLN A 43 -13.37 -5.52 6.25
C GLN A 43 -13.15 -6.93 5.69
N ASN A 44 -12.78 -7.89 6.55
CA ASN A 44 -12.46 -9.26 6.13
C ASN A 44 -13.67 -10.20 6.15
N ASP A 45 -14.67 -9.96 7.00
CA ASP A 45 -15.90 -10.76 7.03
C ASP A 45 -17.15 -9.89 6.70
N PRO A 46 -17.66 -9.98 5.45
CA PRO A 46 -18.86 -9.27 5.03
C PRO A 46 -20.12 -9.63 5.84
N ALA A 47 -20.16 -10.78 6.51
CA ALA A 47 -21.30 -11.20 7.32
C ALA A 47 -21.42 -10.39 8.62
N LEU A 48 -20.34 -9.75 9.06
CA LEU A 48 -20.32 -8.88 10.23
C LEU A 48 -20.84 -7.47 9.92
N LEU A 49 -20.95 -7.10 8.64
CA LEU A 49 -21.45 -5.79 8.25
C LEU A 49 -22.98 -5.70 8.36
N PRO A 50 -23.53 -4.56 8.81
CA PRO A 50 -24.95 -4.32 8.78
C PRO A 50 -25.53 -4.53 7.38
N GLU A 51 -26.73 -5.09 7.27
CA GLU A 51 -27.28 -5.36 5.93
C GLU A 51 -27.78 -4.08 5.24
N VAL A 52 -27.53 -3.99 3.93
CA VAL A 52 -28.11 -2.96 3.06
C VAL A 52 -29.45 -3.43 2.52
N CYS A 53 -30.47 -2.60 2.62
CA CYS A 53 -31.83 -2.91 2.19
C CYS A 53 -31.90 -3.07 0.67
N VAL A 54 -32.27 -4.27 0.22
CA VAL A 54 -32.43 -4.58 -1.20
C VAL A 54 -33.68 -3.92 -1.80
N HIS A 55 -34.77 -3.79 -1.03
CA HIS A 55 -36.02 -3.17 -1.50
C HIS A 55 -35.84 -1.69 -1.82
N TYR A 56 -35.06 -0.98 -1.00
CA TYR A 56 -34.68 0.42 -1.26
C TYR A 56 -34.03 0.59 -2.65
N ASN A 57 -33.15 -0.34 -3.03
CA ASN A 57 -32.46 -0.34 -4.33
C ASN A 57 -33.32 -0.87 -5.51
N LYS A 58 -34.53 -1.38 -5.26
CA LYS A 58 -35.43 -1.97 -6.28
C LYS A 58 -36.70 -1.15 -6.59
N GLY A 59 -36.80 0.07 -6.09
CA GLY A 59 -37.96 0.96 -6.34
C GLY A 59 -38.59 1.57 -5.09
N GLY A 60 -38.05 1.29 -3.90
CA GLY A 60 -38.47 1.90 -2.65
C GLY A 60 -38.63 0.88 -1.52
N CYS A 61 -38.38 1.30 -0.28
CA CYS A 61 -38.59 0.47 0.90
C CYS A 61 -39.97 0.75 1.51
N SER A 62 -40.86 -0.25 1.50
CA SER A 62 -42.19 -0.17 2.11
C SER A 62 -42.17 -0.14 3.63
N PHE A 63 -41.05 -0.51 4.26
CA PHE A 63 -40.89 -0.53 5.72
C PHE A 63 -40.46 0.82 6.31
N GLN A 64 -40.00 1.78 5.49
CA GLN A 64 -39.64 3.14 5.90
C GLN A 64 -38.85 3.18 7.24
N GLU A 65 -39.41 3.80 8.29
CA GLU A 65 -38.78 3.95 9.62
C GLU A 65 -38.71 2.66 10.44
N SER A 66 -39.50 1.63 10.08
CA SER A 66 -39.42 0.30 10.69
C SER A 66 -38.37 -0.61 10.04
N CYS A 67 -37.69 -0.14 8.99
CA CYS A 67 -36.68 -0.94 8.32
C CYS A 67 -35.42 -1.09 9.19
N THR A 68 -35.04 -2.33 9.48
CA THR A 68 -33.86 -2.65 10.30
C THR A 68 -32.56 -2.75 9.50
N LYS A 69 -32.59 -2.38 8.20
CA LYS A 69 -31.49 -2.45 7.23
C LYS A 69 -31.14 -1.06 6.71
N LEU A 70 -29.88 -0.84 6.32
CA LEU A 70 -29.41 0.46 5.85
C LEU A 70 -29.93 0.80 4.46
N HIS A 71 -30.41 2.04 4.28
CA HIS A 71 -30.86 2.58 3.00
C HIS A 71 -29.71 3.26 2.24
N LEU A 72 -28.81 2.45 1.69
CA LEU A 72 -27.65 2.90 0.94
C LEU A 72 -27.70 2.41 -0.52
N CYS A 73 -27.15 3.20 -1.44
CA CYS A 73 -27.01 2.84 -2.85
C CYS A 73 -26.00 1.68 -3.02
N GLN A 74 -26.47 0.53 -3.48
CA GLN A 74 -25.60 -0.64 -3.65
C GLN A 74 -24.56 -0.45 -4.76
N HIS A 75 -24.88 0.31 -5.81
CA HIS A 75 -23.92 0.63 -6.88
C HIS A 75 -22.80 1.55 -6.38
N PHE A 76 -23.09 2.45 -5.44
CA PHE A 76 -22.10 3.32 -4.82
C PHE A 76 -21.15 2.53 -3.92
N LEU A 77 -21.69 1.63 -3.08
CA LEU A 77 -20.88 0.77 -2.22
C LEU A 77 -19.96 -0.16 -3.04
N ARG A 78 -20.37 -0.55 -4.25
CA ARG A 78 -19.53 -1.30 -5.21
C ARG A 78 -18.55 -0.44 -6.03
N GLY A 79 -18.54 0.87 -5.83
CA GLY A 79 -17.66 1.80 -6.56
C GLY A 79 -18.07 2.10 -8.01
N GLY A 80 -19.31 1.78 -8.40
CA GLY A 80 -19.81 1.87 -9.79
C GLY A 80 -21.04 2.74 -10.00
N CYS A 81 -21.40 3.62 -9.06
CA CYS A 81 -22.54 4.53 -9.24
C CYS A 81 -22.22 5.61 -10.28
N ARG A 82 -22.97 5.62 -11.38
CA ARG A 82 -22.80 6.58 -12.50
C ARG A 82 -23.45 7.95 -12.27
N TYR A 83 -24.27 8.08 -11.23
CA TYR A 83 -25.11 9.26 -10.99
C TYR A 83 -24.48 10.27 -10.00
N GLY A 84 -23.40 9.89 -9.30
CA GLY A 84 -22.69 10.81 -8.41
C GLY A 84 -23.60 11.44 -7.35
N ALA A 85 -23.56 12.77 -7.20
CA ALA A 85 -24.41 13.50 -6.26
C ALA A 85 -25.91 13.50 -6.64
N GLU A 86 -26.22 13.29 -7.92
CA GLU A 86 -27.59 13.24 -8.47
C GLU A 86 -28.22 11.84 -8.36
N CYS A 87 -27.63 10.97 -7.54
CA CYS A 87 -28.15 9.63 -7.35
C CYS A 87 -29.48 9.66 -6.59
N THR A 88 -30.49 8.97 -7.12
CA THR A 88 -31.78 8.78 -6.46
C THR A 88 -31.67 8.00 -5.13
N TRP A 89 -30.58 7.26 -4.95
CA TRP A 89 -30.28 6.51 -3.73
C TRP A 89 -29.16 7.17 -2.93
N ARG A 90 -29.26 7.11 -1.61
CA ARG A 90 -28.31 7.79 -0.73
C ARG A 90 -26.91 7.20 -0.79
N HIS A 91 -25.93 8.09 -0.78
CA HIS A 91 -24.50 7.79 -0.65
C HIS A 91 -23.98 8.08 0.77
N SER A 92 -24.87 8.44 1.69
CA SER A 92 -24.58 8.70 3.10
C SER A 92 -25.58 7.95 4.00
N ILE A 93 -25.14 7.62 5.22
CA ILE A 93 -26.02 7.04 6.24
C ILE A 93 -26.98 8.14 6.70
N ASP A 94 -28.28 7.86 6.63
CA ASP A 94 -29.31 8.79 7.08
C ASP A 94 -29.45 8.78 8.63
N PRO A 95 -30.12 9.78 9.22
CA PRO A 95 -30.29 9.84 10.67
C PRO A 95 -30.94 8.59 11.29
N ALA A 96 -31.85 7.94 10.57
CA ALA A 96 -32.48 6.69 11.00
C ALA A 96 -31.47 5.53 11.02
N GLY A 97 -30.66 5.38 9.96
CA GLY A 97 -29.57 4.41 9.90
C GLY A 97 -28.51 4.64 10.96
N ARG A 98 -28.19 5.90 11.29
CA ARG A 98 -27.25 6.25 12.37
C ARG A 98 -27.76 5.77 13.72
N ARG A 99 -29.01 6.12 14.09
CA ARG A 99 -29.63 5.67 15.36
C ARG A 99 -29.63 4.15 15.47
N LEU A 100 -30.00 3.47 14.39
CA LEU A 100 -30.00 2.02 14.31
C LEU A 100 -28.61 1.38 14.52
N LEU A 101 -27.54 2.06 14.08
CA LEU A 101 -26.15 1.59 14.28
C LEU A 101 -25.67 1.87 15.71
N GLU A 102 -26.03 3.02 16.27
CA GLU A 102 -25.74 3.39 17.67
C GLU A 102 -26.47 2.45 18.65
N GLU A 103 -27.73 2.09 18.37
CA GLU A 103 -28.51 1.10 19.12
C GLU A 103 -27.89 -0.30 19.06
N ARG A 104 -27.15 -0.61 17.98
CA ARG A 104 -26.35 -1.83 17.85
C ARG A 104 -24.96 -1.71 18.49
N GLY A 105 -24.67 -0.57 19.11
CA GLY A 105 -23.46 -0.32 19.88
C GLY A 105 -22.25 0.05 19.04
N LEU A 106 -22.42 0.58 17.82
CA LEU A 106 -21.33 1.17 17.06
C LEU A 106 -21.06 2.60 17.52
N SER A 107 -19.78 2.94 17.70
CA SER A 107 -19.36 4.32 18.02
C SER A 107 -19.55 5.24 16.81
N GLU A 108 -19.66 6.55 17.08
CA GLU A 108 -19.76 7.56 16.02
C GLU A 108 -18.61 7.47 15.01
N GLU A 109 -17.39 7.26 15.49
CA GLU A 109 -16.19 7.09 14.68
C GLU A 109 -16.31 5.86 13.76
N SER A 110 -16.82 4.74 14.29
CA SER A 110 -17.03 3.51 13.51
C SER A 110 -18.09 3.68 12.43
N ILE A 111 -19.15 4.44 12.71
CA ILE A 111 -20.22 4.75 11.76
C ILE A 111 -19.70 5.62 10.61
N GLN A 112 -18.81 6.57 10.90
CA GLN A 112 -18.17 7.40 9.86
C GLN A 112 -17.31 6.54 8.92
N GLN A 113 -16.62 5.53 9.44
CA GLN A 113 -15.78 4.63 8.64
C GLN A 113 -16.59 3.56 7.88
N LEU A 114 -17.83 3.30 8.27
CA LEU A 114 -18.60 2.16 7.78
C LEU A 114 -18.84 2.16 6.26
N ILE A 115 -19.10 3.32 5.66
CA ILE A 115 -19.25 3.45 4.20
C ILE A 115 -17.96 3.02 3.49
N GLN A 116 -16.81 3.43 4.03
CA GLN A 116 -15.51 3.06 3.48
C GLN A 116 -15.24 1.57 3.71
N THR A 117 -15.64 1.02 4.86
CA THR A 117 -15.58 -0.42 5.14
C THR A 117 -16.37 -1.24 4.12
N TYR A 118 -17.64 -0.90 3.82
CA TYR A 118 -18.40 -1.58 2.76
C TYR A 118 -17.71 -1.55 1.40
N ARG A 119 -17.12 -0.40 1.05
CA ARG A 119 -16.39 -0.24 -0.21
C ARG A 119 -15.14 -1.10 -0.24
N ASN A 120 -14.39 -1.12 0.86
CA ASN A 120 -13.20 -1.96 1.01
C ASN A 120 -13.56 -3.45 0.92
N THR A 121 -14.62 -3.90 1.57
CA THR A 121 -15.11 -5.29 1.48
C THR A 121 -15.48 -5.68 0.06
N HIS A 122 -16.13 -4.79 -0.71
CA HIS A 122 -16.42 -5.04 -2.12
C HIS A 122 -15.16 -5.06 -3.01
N LEU A 123 -14.13 -4.29 -2.68
CA LEU A 123 -12.85 -4.33 -3.35
C LEU A 123 -12.09 -5.64 -3.06
N LEU A 124 -12.13 -6.12 -1.81
CA LEU A 124 -11.48 -7.37 -1.38
C LEU A 124 -12.17 -8.59 -1.99
N THR A 125 -13.50 -8.66 -1.93
CA THR A 125 -14.28 -9.76 -2.55
C THR A 125 -14.25 -9.75 -4.09
N ALA A 126 -13.99 -8.59 -4.72
CA ALA A 126 -13.73 -8.53 -6.16
C ALA A 126 -12.31 -8.99 -6.53
N ALA A 127 -11.33 -8.78 -5.64
CA ALA A 127 -9.97 -9.28 -5.81
C ALA A 127 -9.88 -10.81 -5.68
N GLU A 128 -10.68 -11.42 -4.80
CA GLU A 128 -10.80 -12.88 -4.66
C GLU A 128 -11.53 -13.54 -5.84
N LYS A 129 -12.39 -12.80 -6.55
CA LYS A 129 -13.17 -13.29 -7.69
C LYS A 129 -12.50 -13.09 -9.05
N LEU A 130 -11.29 -12.56 -9.10
CA LEU A 130 -10.52 -12.52 -10.34
C LEU A 130 -10.03 -13.94 -10.64
N PRO A 131 -10.49 -14.58 -11.74
CA PRO A 131 -9.81 -15.77 -12.22
C PRO A 131 -8.39 -15.37 -12.62
N ASP A 132 -7.43 -16.22 -12.26
CA ASP A 132 -6.08 -16.20 -12.80
C ASP A 132 -6.13 -16.56 -14.29
N VAL A 133 -6.50 -15.64 -15.17
CA VAL A 133 -6.29 -15.80 -16.62
C VAL A 133 -6.08 -14.45 -17.31
N CYS A 134 -4.86 -14.29 -17.82
CA CYS A 134 -4.53 -13.32 -18.85
C CYS A 134 -5.28 -13.67 -20.15
N PHE A 135 -5.97 -12.71 -20.77
CA PHE A 135 -6.31 -12.80 -22.19
C PHE A 135 -5.93 -11.54 -22.95
N GLY A 136 -4.90 -11.71 -23.79
CA GLY A 136 -4.92 -11.36 -25.20
C GLY A 136 -5.08 -9.89 -25.56
N GLY A 137 -3.95 -9.21 -25.74
CA GLY A 137 -3.87 -7.95 -26.47
C GLY A 137 -2.47 -7.37 -26.33
N GLU A 138 -1.60 -7.66 -27.30
CA GLU A 138 -0.25 -7.11 -27.51
C GLU A 138 0.41 -6.56 -26.23
N THR A 139 0.90 -7.46 -25.39
CA THR A 139 1.41 -7.08 -24.07
C THR A 139 2.78 -6.42 -24.22
N ARG A 140 2.78 -5.09 -24.35
CA ARG A 140 3.80 -4.31 -23.65
C ARG A 140 3.73 -4.74 -22.18
N GLU A 141 4.80 -5.35 -21.68
CA GLU A 141 4.90 -5.71 -20.27
C GLU A 141 4.62 -4.46 -19.44
N ARG A 142 3.56 -4.50 -18.62
CA ARG A 142 3.19 -3.37 -17.76
C ARG A 142 4.16 -3.38 -16.57
N THR A 143 5.11 -2.44 -16.56
CA THR A 143 6.18 -2.38 -15.54
C THR A 143 5.95 -1.32 -14.47
N GLU A 144 4.96 -0.44 -14.66
CA GLU A 144 4.63 0.65 -13.71
C GLU A 144 3.27 0.42 -13.05
N ILE A 145 3.21 0.65 -11.74
CA ILE A 145 1.98 0.57 -10.93
C ILE A 145 1.15 1.84 -11.13
N CYS A 146 -0.15 1.65 -11.30
CA CYS A 146 -1.10 2.73 -11.50
C CYS A 146 -1.34 3.51 -10.21
N LEU A 147 -0.70 4.67 -10.10
CA LEU A 147 -0.88 5.56 -8.95
C LEU A 147 -2.36 5.95 -8.72
N HIS A 148 -3.14 6.12 -9.79
CA HIS A 148 -4.57 6.43 -9.69
C HIS A 148 -5.39 5.26 -9.14
N PHE A 149 -4.94 4.02 -9.35
CA PHE A 149 -5.60 2.85 -8.78
C PHE A 149 -5.41 2.81 -7.27
N ILE A 150 -4.18 3.04 -6.79
CA ILE A 150 -3.88 3.12 -5.35
C ILE A 150 -4.74 4.19 -4.67
N ARG A 151 -5.01 5.32 -5.35
CA ARG A 151 -5.89 6.39 -4.85
C ARG A 151 -7.39 6.16 -5.08
N ASN A 152 -7.81 5.00 -5.59
CA ASN A 152 -9.20 4.68 -5.94
C ASN A 152 -9.83 5.66 -6.95
N ARG A 153 -9.03 6.26 -7.84
CA ARG A 153 -9.45 7.24 -8.86
C ARG A 153 -9.24 6.77 -10.30
N CYS A 154 -8.78 5.54 -10.52
CA CYS A 154 -8.53 5.00 -11.87
C CYS A 154 -9.86 4.70 -12.59
N ARG A 155 -10.09 5.37 -13.72
CA ARG A 155 -11.31 5.18 -14.54
C ARG A 155 -11.19 4.05 -15.57
N PHE A 156 -9.99 3.52 -15.78
CA PHE A 156 -9.70 2.58 -16.87
C PHE A 156 -9.86 1.11 -16.49
N GLN A 157 -10.03 0.79 -15.21
CA GLN A 157 -10.23 -0.58 -14.70
C GLN A 157 -9.27 -1.58 -15.40
N ASN A 158 -9.79 -2.65 -15.99
CA ASN A 158 -8.99 -3.69 -16.64
C ASN A 158 -8.24 -3.22 -17.91
N GLY A 159 -8.70 -2.12 -18.52
CA GLY A 159 -8.06 -1.48 -19.67
C GLY A 159 -6.90 -0.53 -19.33
N CYS A 160 -6.52 -0.40 -18.05
CA CYS A 160 -5.42 0.47 -17.68
C CYS A 160 -4.09 -0.04 -18.24
N ARG A 161 -3.28 0.83 -18.85
CA ARG A 161 -1.94 0.48 -19.37
C ARG A 161 -0.91 0.21 -18.26
N ARG A 162 -1.27 0.44 -17.00
CA ARG A 162 -0.44 0.25 -15.80
C ARG A 162 -0.98 -0.91 -14.98
N VAL A 163 -0.14 -1.44 -14.08
CA VAL A 163 -0.54 -2.52 -13.18
C VAL A 163 -1.42 -1.96 -12.06
N HIS A 164 -2.56 -2.59 -11.83
CA HIS A 164 -3.38 -2.32 -10.65
C HIS A 164 -2.87 -3.17 -9.50
N PHE A 165 -2.26 -2.52 -8.52
CA PHE A 165 -1.75 -3.15 -7.31
C PHE A 165 -1.91 -2.19 -6.14
N LEU A 166 -2.14 -2.73 -4.94
CA LEU A 166 -2.50 -1.93 -3.76
C LEU A 166 -1.30 -1.25 -3.11
N LEU A 167 -0.10 -1.81 -3.27
CA LEU A 167 1.14 -1.24 -2.72
C LEU A 167 1.89 -0.42 -3.78
N PRO A 168 2.72 0.56 -3.37
CA PRO A 168 3.52 1.36 -4.29
C PRO A 168 4.70 0.58 -4.91
N TYR A 169 4.90 -0.66 -4.51
CA TYR A 169 5.87 -1.61 -5.04
C TYR A 169 5.22 -2.98 -5.24
N ARG A 170 5.75 -3.79 -6.16
CA ARG A 170 5.34 -5.18 -6.37
C ARG A 170 6.53 -6.04 -6.76
N TRP A 171 6.80 -7.09 -5.99
CA TRP A 171 7.86 -8.05 -6.27
C TRP A 171 7.28 -9.30 -6.91
N GLN A 172 7.92 -9.73 -8.01
CA GLN A 172 7.47 -10.90 -8.76
C GLN A 172 8.64 -11.79 -9.13
N VAL A 173 8.41 -13.10 -9.15
CA VAL A 173 9.34 -14.12 -9.62
C VAL A 173 8.83 -14.72 -10.93
N SER A 174 9.74 -15.03 -11.84
CA SER A 174 9.45 -15.65 -13.12
C SER A 174 9.82 -17.13 -13.11
N ASP A 175 8.90 -17.96 -13.59
CA ASP A 175 9.13 -19.38 -13.89
C ASP A 175 9.58 -19.60 -15.36
N GLY A 176 9.89 -18.52 -16.09
CA GLY A 176 10.24 -18.53 -17.51
C GLY A 176 9.04 -18.29 -18.43
N HIS A 177 7.81 -18.44 -17.94
CA HIS A 177 6.58 -18.28 -18.73
C HIS A 177 5.68 -17.17 -18.17
N THR A 178 5.58 -17.07 -16.85
CA THR A 178 4.70 -16.12 -16.15
C THR A 178 5.41 -15.46 -14.97
N TRP A 179 4.87 -14.32 -14.54
CA TRP A 179 5.35 -13.58 -13.37
C TRP A 179 4.34 -13.73 -12.23
N THR A 180 4.76 -14.34 -11.13
CA THR A 180 3.94 -14.56 -9.92
C THR A 180 4.45 -13.70 -8.77
N ASP A 181 3.56 -13.31 -7.86
CA ASP A 181 3.93 -12.44 -6.74
C ASP A 181 4.71 -13.20 -5.67
N LEU A 182 5.75 -12.56 -5.12
CA LEU A 182 6.44 -13.08 -3.94
C LEU A 182 5.55 -12.93 -2.71
N GLN A 183 5.44 -13.99 -1.91
CA GLN A 183 4.66 -13.97 -0.67
C GLN A 183 5.31 -13.10 0.42
N ASP A 184 6.65 -13.04 0.43
CA ASP A 184 7.48 -12.29 1.37
C ASP A 184 7.85 -10.88 0.84
N MET A 185 6.99 -10.29 0.00
CA MET A 185 7.34 -9.07 -0.76
C MET A 185 7.63 -7.84 0.12
N GLU A 186 6.94 -7.67 1.26
CA GLU A 186 7.20 -6.57 2.18
C GLU A 186 8.56 -6.70 2.86
N ASP A 187 8.96 -7.92 3.22
CA ASP A 187 10.27 -8.20 3.80
C ASP A 187 11.38 -7.98 2.77
N VAL A 188 11.17 -8.48 1.55
CA VAL A 188 12.07 -8.26 0.42
C VAL A 188 12.20 -6.77 0.10
N GLU A 189 11.11 -6.00 0.13
CA GLU A 189 11.13 -4.54 -0.06
C GLU A 189 11.92 -3.84 1.04
N ARG A 190 11.67 -4.19 2.31
CA ARG A 190 12.38 -3.62 3.46
C ARG A 190 13.88 -3.85 3.34
N ASP A 191 14.28 -5.08 3.01
CA ASP A 191 15.68 -5.43 2.80
C ASP A 191 16.28 -4.72 1.58
N TYR A 192 15.51 -4.58 0.50
CA TYR A 192 15.95 -3.89 -0.72
C TYR A 192 16.18 -2.40 -0.49
N CYS A 193 15.34 -1.74 0.31
CA CYS A 193 15.47 -0.31 0.61
C CYS A 193 16.80 0.02 1.30
N ASP A 194 17.37 -0.90 2.07
CA ASP A 194 18.67 -0.71 2.71
C ASP A 194 19.81 -0.86 1.68
N PRO A 195 20.60 0.20 1.42
CA PRO A 195 21.74 0.13 0.52
C PRO A 195 22.87 -0.75 1.06
N ALA A 196 22.88 -1.23 2.31
CA ALA A 196 23.85 -2.21 2.81
C ALA A 196 23.55 -3.63 2.27
N ASN A 197 22.28 -3.96 2.09
CA ASN A 197 21.85 -5.30 1.69
C ASN A 197 22.09 -5.56 0.20
N ALA A 198 22.82 -6.64 -0.08
CA ALA A 198 23.00 -7.17 -1.42
C ALA A 198 21.94 -8.23 -1.78
N GLN A 199 21.40 -8.89 -0.76
CA GLN A 199 20.42 -9.96 -0.87
C GLN A 199 19.38 -9.80 0.24
N SER A 200 18.17 -10.34 0.05
CA SER A 200 17.17 -10.41 1.12
C SER A 200 17.53 -11.48 2.16
N LEU A 201 16.91 -11.38 3.33
CA LEU A 201 17.01 -12.36 4.41
C LEU A 201 16.09 -13.59 4.20
N SER A 202 15.31 -13.60 3.12
CA SER A 202 14.40 -14.71 2.79
C SER A 202 15.12 -16.01 2.46
N CYS A 203 14.40 -17.13 2.52
CA CYS A 203 14.89 -18.44 2.09
C CYS A 203 13.97 -19.02 1.00
N PRO A 204 14.41 -19.16 -0.26
CA PRO A 204 15.70 -18.71 -0.80
C PRO A 204 15.81 -17.16 -0.88
N PRO A 205 17.03 -16.60 -0.80
CA PRO A 205 17.24 -15.16 -0.85
C PRO A 205 17.05 -14.62 -2.27
N VAL A 206 16.56 -13.39 -2.36
CA VAL A 206 16.54 -12.57 -3.57
C VAL A 206 17.87 -11.84 -3.66
N ASP A 207 18.64 -12.09 -4.71
CA ASP A 207 19.83 -11.30 -5.03
C ASP A 207 19.43 -10.00 -5.72
N PHE A 208 19.63 -8.87 -5.05
CA PHE A 208 19.22 -7.55 -5.53
C PHE A 208 20.13 -6.96 -6.62
N LEU A 209 21.29 -7.57 -6.87
CA LEU A 209 22.22 -7.12 -7.91
C LEU A 209 21.97 -7.86 -9.21
N LEU A 210 21.76 -9.18 -9.10
CA LEU A 210 21.47 -10.04 -10.25
C LEU A 210 19.98 -10.10 -10.57
N MET A 211 19.12 -9.66 -9.65
CA MET A 211 17.66 -9.74 -9.75
C MET A 211 17.20 -11.19 -9.97
N ILE A 212 17.66 -12.10 -9.11
CA ILE A 212 17.34 -13.53 -9.14
C ILE A 212 16.98 -14.07 -7.75
N ARG A 213 16.20 -15.14 -7.68
CA ARG A 213 15.91 -15.92 -6.47
C ARG A 213 16.17 -17.39 -6.78
N GLY A 214 17.26 -17.95 -6.24
CA GLY A 214 17.78 -19.24 -6.72
C GLY A 214 18.19 -19.16 -8.19
N SER A 215 17.48 -19.87 -9.06
CA SER A 215 17.65 -19.82 -10.53
C SER A 215 16.58 -18.99 -11.25
N GLN A 216 15.60 -18.44 -10.53
CA GLN A 216 14.47 -17.74 -11.12
C GLN A 216 14.75 -16.24 -11.22
N SER A 217 14.32 -15.61 -12.32
CA SER A 217 14.42 -14.15 -12.47
C SER A 217 13.40 -13.47 -11.59
N VAL A 218 13.78 -12.35 -10.98
CA VAL A 218 12.92 -11.54 -10.12
C VAL A 218 12.80 -10.13 -10.68
N ARG A 219 11.66 -9.48 -10.52
CA ARG A 219 11.47 -8.07 -10.86
C ARG A 219 10.73 -7.32 -9.77
N ARG A 220 11.02 -6.02 -9.69
CA ARG A 220 10.31 -5.06 -8.84
C ARG A 220 9.60 -4.05 -9.73
N LEU A 221 8.29 -3.95 -9.61
CA LEU A 221 7.50 -2.88 -10.18
C LEU A 221 7.36 -1.77 -9.14
N SER A 222 7.20 -0.54 -9.60
CA SER A 222 7.05 0.63 -8.74
C SER A 222 5.97 1.56 -9.26
N THR A 223 5.47 2.43 -8.39
CA THR A 223 4.81 3.66 -8.85
C THR A 223 5.79 4.55 -9.58
N VAL A 224 5.25 5.55 -10.26
CA VAL A 224 6.03 6.58 -10.95
C VAL A 224 7.02 7.27 -9.99
N SER A 225 8.21 7.63 -10.50
CA SER A 225 9.25 8.32 -9.73
C SER A 225 8.77 9.70 -9.24
N SER A 226 9.10 10.02 -7.98
CA SER A 226 8.70 11.28 -7.31
C SER A 226 9.12 12.52 -8.07
N VAL A 227 10.28 12.50 -8.74
CA VAL A 227 10.83 13.66 -9.47
C VAL A 227 10.01 14.04 -10.72
N THR A 228 9.18 13.12 -11.23
CA THR A 228 8.35 13.36 -12.43
C THR A 228 6.97 13.92 -12.10
N LYS A 229 6.66 14.08 -10.82
CA LYS A 229 5.36 14.55 -10.32
C LYS A 229 5.53 15.72 -9.36
N PRO A 230 4.49 16.55 -9.22
CA PRO A 230 4.50 17.59 -8.19
C PRO A 230 4.64 17.00 -6.77
N PRO A 231 5.21 17.74 -5.80
CA PRO A 231 5.45 17.23 -4.44
C PRO A 231 4.21 16.74 -3.69
N HIS A 232 3.02 17.27 -4.00
CA HIS A 232 1.75 16.85 -3.40
C HIS A 232 1.24 15.51 -3.94
N TYR A 233 1.91 14.90 -4.93
CA TYR A 233 1.59 13.56 -5.35
C TYR A 233 2.17 12.54 -4.36
N THR A 234 1.39 12.19 -3.34
CA THR A 234 1.69 11.10 -2.40
C THR A 234 1.77 9.73 -3.09
N LEU A 235 2.50 8.77 -2.50
CA LEU A 235 2.66 7.37 -2.97
C LEU A 235 3.45 7.20 -4.29
N THR A 236 4.12 8.25 -4.76
CA THR A 236 5.18 8.12 -5.78
C THR A 236 6.42 7.47 -5.17
N THR A 237 7.20 6.75 -5.96
CA THR A 237 8.43 6.12 -5.48
C THR A 237 9.53 7.17 -5.39
N ASP A 238 10.02 7.44 -4.19
CA ASP A 238 11.16 8.32 -3.96
C ASP A 238 12.47 7.53 -4.07
N TRP A 239 13.27 7.81 -5.09
CA TRP A 239 14.49 7.05 -5.37
C TRP A 239 15.72 7.78 -4.81
N LEU A 240 16.47 7.06 -3.98
CA LEU A 240 17.67 7.55 -3.31
C LEU A 240 18.91 6.92 -3.94
N TRP A 241 19.96 7.73 -4.06
CA TRP A 241 21.24 7.31 -4.62
C TRP A 241 22.30 7.32 -3.53
N PHE A 242 23.08 6.25 -3.46
CA PHE A 242 24.12 6.05 -2.45
C PHE A 242 25.45 5.68 -3.08
N TYR A 243 26.55 6.14 -2.49
CA TYR A 243 27.89 5.66 -2.81
C TYR A 243 28.52 4.99 -1.58
N LYS A 244 29.37 4.00 -1.83
CA LYS A 244 30.11 3.32 -0.77
C LYS A 244 31.21 4.24 -0.21
N GLY A 245 31.13 4.54 1.08
CA GLY A 245 32.08 5.31 1.86
C GLY A 245 33.39 4.56 2.13
N GLU A 246 34.34 5.25 2.78
CA GLU A 246 35.69 4.70 3.05
C GLU A 246 35.66 3.58 4.08
N ARG A 247 34.79 3.67 5.08
CA ARG A 247 34.63 2.64 6.13
C ARG A 247 33.62 1.54 5.77
N GLY A 248 33.22 1.46 4.50
CA GLY A 248 32.27 0.45 4.02
C GLY A 248 30.79 0.81 4.17
N GLY A 249 30.45 1.87 4.92
CA GLY A 249 29.09 2.42 5.01
C GLY A 249 28.61 3.04 3.70
N TRP A 250 27.30 3.27 3.59
CA TRP A 250 26.68 3.91 2.42
C TRP A 250 26.28 5.34 2.76
N VAL A 251 26.59 6.27 1.87
CA VAL A 251 26.27 7.69 2.06
C VAL A 251 25.40 8.14 0.89
N GLU A 252 24.30 8.80 1.22
CA GLU A 252 23.37 9.36 0.23
C GLU A 252 24.02 10.56 -0.50
N TYR A 253 23.80 10.67 -1.81
CA TYR A 253 24.19 11.85 -2.57
C TYR A 253 23.39 13.08 -2.11
N GLY A 254 24.11 14.17 -1.81
CA GLY A 254 23.55 15.43 -1.31
C GLY A 254 23.56 15.52 0.22
N GLN A 255 23.68 14.41 0.93
CA GLN A 255 23.78 14.40 2.40
C GLN A 255 25.24 14.55 2.86
N PRO A 256 25.48 15.14 4.04
CA PRO A 256 26.83 15.29 4.59
C PRO A 256 27.41 13.92 4.96
N ASP A 257 28.67 13.68 4.60
CA ASP A 257 29.42 12.53 5.08
C ASP A 257 29.92 12.73 6.53
N GLU A 258 30.62 11.73 7.09
CA GLU A 258 31.22 11.83 8.44
C GLU A 258 32.14 13.05 8.63
N LYS A 259 32.69 13.61 7.55
CA LYS A 259 33.55 14.80 7.56
C LYS A 259 32.77 16.06 7.17
N GLN A 260 31.45 16.04 7.23
CA GLN A 260 30.53 17.14 6.87
C GLN A 260 30.69 17.62 5.42
N ARG A 261 31.13 16.75 4.51
CA ARG A 261 31.25 17.08 3.07
C ARG A 261 30.05 16.53 2.32
N THR A 262 29.42 17.37 1.53
CA THR A 262 28.33 17.03 0.62
C THR A 262 28.83 16.86 -0.81
N THR A 263 28.01 16.23 -1.64
CA THR A 263 28.23 16.14 -3.09
C THR A 263 27.50 17.28 -3.80
N SER A 264 28.02 17.72 -4.95
CA SER A 264 27.37 18.73 -5.81
C SER A 264 26.02 18.28 -6.37
N GLU A 265 25.85 16.96 -6.50
CA GLU A 265 24.62 16.32 -6.96
C GLU A 265 23.87 15.70 -5.78
N THR A 266 22.55 15.78 -5.80
CA THR A 266 21.67 15.17 -4.80
C THR A 266 21.01 13.91 -5.37
N SER A 267 20.46 13.04 -4.52
CA SER A 267 19.63 11.91 -4.97
C SER A 267 18.56 12.32 -6.00
N ARG A 268 17.92 13.47 -5.76
CA ARG A 268 16.89 14.02 -6.66
C ARG A 268 17.45 14.37 -8.04
N THR A 269 18.55 15.12 -8.11
CA THR A 269 19.14 15.54 -9.40
C THR A 269 19.71 14.35 -10.16
N LEU A 270 20.25 13.35 -9.46
CA LEU A 270 20.72 12.11 -10.08
C LEU A 270 19.57 11.27 -10.63
N GLU A 271 18.44 11.19 -9.92
CA GLU A 271 17.25 10.50 -10.40
C GLU A 271 16.67 11.17 -11.66
N GLU A 272 16.59 12.51 -11.70
CA GLU A 272 16.18 13.26 -12.90
C GLU A 272 17.08 12.94 -14.10
N LYS A 273 18.40 12.95 -13.90
CA LYS A 273 19.38 12.61 -14.94
C LYS A 273 19.27 11.15 -15.38
N PHE A 274 19.10 10.23 -14.44
CA PHE A 274 18.93 8.80 -14.74
C PHE A 274 17.68 8.51 -15.57
N LEU A 275 16.56 9.19 -15.29
CA LEU A 275 15.34 9.06 -16.08
C LEU A 275 15.47 9.65 -17.48
N SER A 276 16.34 10.66 -17.66
CA SER A 276 16.63 11.22 -18.98
C SER A 276 17.55 10.33 -19.82
N ASP A 277 18.60 9.77 -19.22
CA ASP A 277 19.53 8.84 -19.85
C ASP A 277 20.14 7.91 -18.78
N SER A 278 19.66 6.66 -18.77
CA SER A 278 20.11 5.62 -17.83
C SER A 278 21.49 5.06 -18.13
N SER A 279 22.10 5.45 -19.25
CA SER A 279 23.46 5.07 -19.66
C SER A 279 24.50 6.18 -19.48
N ALA A 280 24.05 7.38 -19.08
CA ALA A 280 24.89 8.55 -18.93
C ALA A 280 25.97 8.40 -17.84
N ALA A 281 27.01 9.23 -18.00
CA ALA A 281 28.01 9.48 -16.98
C ALA A 281 27.87 10.92 -16.45
N VAL A 282 27.77 11.07 -15.12
CA VAL A 282 27.54 12.36 -14.46
C VAL A 282 28.76 12.77 -13.66
N GLN A 283 29.20 14.03 -13.81
CA GLN A 283 30.25 14.59 -12.98
C GLN A 283 29.71 14.97 -11.60
N VAL A 284 30.41 14.55 -10.55
CA VAL A 284 30.05 14.85 -9.15
C VAL A 284 31.27 15.37 -8.42
N VAL A 285 31.14 16.54 -7.82
CA VAL A 285 32.18 17.12 -6.96
C VAL A 285 31.87 16.81 -5.51
N LYS A 286 32.88 16.42 -4.73
CA LYS A 286 32.78 16.20 -3.28
C LYS A 286 33.98 16.82 -2.58
N GLY A 287 33.76 17.96 -1.92
CA GLY A 287 34.86 18.83 -1.47
C GLY A 287 35.74 19.24 -2.65
N ASN A 288 37.05 19.01 -2.56
CA ASN A 288 37.99 19.38 -3.63
C ASN A 288 38.28 18.23 -4.62
N ARG A 289 37.42 17.19 -4.64
CA ARG A 289 37.61 16.00 -5.48
C ARG A 289 36.49 15.88 -6.49
N GLU A 290 36.87 15.62 -7.74
CA GLU A 290 35.94 15.36 -8.83
C GLU A 290 35.82 13.85 -9.07
N TYR A 291 34.59 13.41 -9.32
CA TYR A 291 34.24 12.04 -9.60
C TYR A 291 33.34 11.97 -10.83
N VAL A 292 33.36 10.83 -11.50
CA VAL A 292 32.43 10.47 -12.58
C VAL A 292 31.59 9.30 -12.10
N LEU A 293 30.28 9.51 -12.01
CA LEU A 293 29.27 8.49 -11.72
C LEU A 293 28.79 7.88 -13.05
N SER A 294 28.94 6.56 -13.21
CA SER A 294 28.36 5.80 -14.33
C SER A 294 27.08 5.11 -13.88
N PHE A 295 25.94 5.47 -14.47
CA PHE A 295 24.66 4.82 -14.17
C PHE A 295 24.62 3.38 -14.66
N ARG A 296 25.20 3.10 -15.84
CA ARG A 296 25.28 1.75 -16.41
C ARG A 296 26.08 0.79 -15.53
N ASP A 297 27.24 1.24 -15.05
CA ASP A 297 28.13 0.37 -14.29
C ASP A 297 27.77 0.33 -12.80
N MET A 298 27.00 1.30 -12.31
CA MET A 298 26.74 1.52 -10.89
C MET A 298 28.03 1.73 -10.08
N TYR A 299 28.94 2.55 -10.62
CA TYR A 299 30.19 2.94 -9.97
C TYR A 299 30.49 4.43 -10.10
N GLN A 300 31.06 4.98 -9.04
CA GLN A 300 31.71 6.28 -9.01
C GLN A 300 33.23 6.11 -9.14
N ARG A 301 33.87 6.88 -10.02
CA ARG A 301 35.32 6.82 -10.28
C ARG A 301 35.98 8.18 -10.13
N ASN A 302 37.14 8.25 -9.48
CA ASN A 302 38.01 9.42 -9.52
C ASN A 302 39.14 9.16 -10.51
N LEU A 303 39.18 9.89 -11.62
CA LEU A 303 40.18 9.68 -12.66
C LEU A 303 41.60 10.10 -12.24
N LYS A 304 41.72 11.09 -11.34
CA LYS A 304 43.02 11.59 -10.85
C LYS A 304 43.67 10.64 -9.84
N GLN A 305 42.86 10.01 -8.97
CA GLN A 305 43.34 9.15 -7.89
C GLN A 305 43.11 7.65 -8.16
N ASN A 306 42.54 7.30 -9.32
CA ASN A 306 42.17 5.95 -9.72
C ASN A 306 41.35 5.18 -8.66
N THR A 307 40.47 5.88 -7.93
CA THR A 307 39.60 5.25 -6.92
C THR A 307 38.25 4.89 -7.55
N LYS A 308 37.72 3.72 -7.19
CA LYS A 308 36.43 3.20 -7.66
C LYS A 308 35.54 2.82 -6.47
N ARG A 309 34.31 3.34 -6.43
CA ARG A 309 33.34 3.12 -5.35
C ARG A 309 32.03 2.60 -5.94
N ARG A 310 31.43 1.57 -5.32
CA ARG A 310 30.11 1.06 -5.71
C ARG A 310 29.04 2.11 -5.44
N VAL A 311 28.03 2.12 -6.29
CA VAL A 311 26.85 2.99 -6.19
C VAL A 311 25.61 2.11 -6.14
N ARG A 312 24.60 2.50 -5.36
CA ARG A 312 23.31 1.83 -5.27
C ARG A 312 22.19 2.84 -5.41
N ARG A 313 21.17 2.47 -6.16
CA ARG A 313 19.91 3.20 -6.29
C ARG A 313 18.84 2.39 -5.55
N ARG A 314 18.31 2.91 -4.44
CA ARG A 314 17.31 2.24 -3.60
C ARG A 314 16.10 3.16 -3.39
N PRO A 315 14.88 2.63 -3.35
CA PRO A 315 13.72 3.42 -2.98
C PRO A 315 13.81 3.79 -1.48
N ARG A 316 13.30 4.95 -1.12
CA ARG A 316 12.97 5.25 0.27
C ARG A 316 11.88 4.27 0.68
N LEU A 317 12.11 3.53 1.77
CA LEU A 317 11.09 2.68 2.34
C LEU A 317 9.87 3.56 2.65
N ALA A 318 8.72 3.17 2.11
CA ALA A 318 7.45 3.78 2.47
C ALA A 318 7.13 3.37 3.91
N THR A 319 7.77 4.01 4.88
CA THR A 319 7.40 3.90 6.29
C THR A 319 6.10 4.67 6.51
N HIS A 320 5.21 4.14 7.34
CA HIS A 320 4.04 4.87 7.85
C HIS A 320 4.54 6.02 8.74
N ALA A 321 5.14 7.06 8.17
CA ALA A 321 5.51 8.25 8.94
C ALA A 321 4.22 9.04 9.23
N PRO A 322 3.99 9.47 10.50
CA PRO A 322 2.87 10.31 10.83
C PRO A 322 3.00 11.61 10.04
N LEU A 323 1.92 12.01 9.38
CA LEU A 323 1.80 13.33 8.78
C LEU A 323 2.10 14.37 9.87
N GLN A 324 3.29 14.96 9.85
CA GLN A 324 3.58 16.13 10.66
C GLN A 324 2.61 17.23 10.23
N GLU A 325 1.97 17.80 11.24
CA GLU A 325 0.95 18.85 11.18
C GLU A 325 1.35 19.96 10.19
N VAL A 326 0.71 19.97 9.03
CA VAL A 326 0.49 21.20 8.27
C VAL A 326 -0.90 21.67 8.64
N THR A 327 -0.91 22.69 9.51
CA THR A 327 -2.12 23.38 9.96
C THR A 327 -2.85 24.00 8.78
N GLY A 328 -4.12 23.62 8.58
CA GLY A 328 -5.11 24.40 7.83
C GLY A 328 -5.86 23.68 6.71
N GLY A 329 -7.05 23.15 7.03
CA GLY A 329 -8.09 22.75 6.06
C GLY A 329 -8.48 21.26 6.14
N PRO A 330 -9.77 20.90 6.01
CA PRO A 330 -10.22 19.52 6.20
C PRO A 330 -9.88 18.70 4.95
N ASP A 331 -8.70 18.08 4.94
CA ASP A 331 -8.23 17.25 3.84
C ASP A 331 -8.43 15.76 4.13
N LEU A 332 -8.89 15.05 3.11
CA LEU A 332 -9.64 13.80 3.17
C LEU A 332 -8.74 12.56 2.98
N ASP A 333 -7.56 12.57 3.60
CA ASP A 333 -6.45 11.64 3.30
C ASP A 333 -5.96 10.81 4.51
N GLN A 334 -6.77 10.66 5.55
CA GLN A 334 -6.40 9.83 6.71
C GLN A 334 -7.07 8.45 6.64
N PHE A 335 -6.27 7.41 6.97
CA PHE A 335 -6.64 6.00 7.14
C PHE A 335 -6.53 5.07 5.90
N LEU A 336 -5.32 4.97 5.35
CA LEU A 336 -4.85 3.70 4.77
C LEU A 336 -4.40 2.79 5.93
N VAL A 337 -5.17 1.76 6.27
CA VAL A 337 -4.75 0.71 7.22
C VAL A 337 -3.71 -0.19 6.52
N PRO A 338 -2.58 -0.52 7.17
CA PRO A 338 -1.51 -1.34 6.58
C PRO A 338 -1.90 -2.83 6.35
N SER A 339 -1.18 -3.50 5.43
CA SER A 339 -1.39 -4.91 5.04
C SER A 339 -1.04 -5.95 6.11
N HIS A 340 -0.29 -5.60 7.17
CA HIS A 340 0.16 -6.53 8.22
C HIS A 340 -0.94 -6.95 9.21
N TYR A 341 -2.17 -6.45 9.02
CA TYR A 341 -3.35 -6.82 9.78
C TYR A 341 -4.23 -7.89 9.12
N ARG A 342 -3.70 -8.63 8.14
CA ARG A 342 -4.37 -9.80 7.56
C ARG A 342 -4.01 -11.06 8.36
N PRO A 343 -4.90 -11.59 9.22
CA PRO A 343 -4.81 -13.01 9.58
C PRO A 343 -5.05 -13.84 8.31
N ALA A 344 -4.25 -14.90 8.14
CA ALA A 344 -4.61 -15.98 7.21
C ALA A 344 -6.02 -16.45 7.57
N SER A 345 -6.86 -16.69 6.56
CA SER A 345 -8.23 -17.18 6.70
C SER A 345 -8.32 -18.26 7.79
N ILE A 346 -8.91 -17.90 8.92
CA ILE A 346 -9.26 -18.84 9.98
C ILE A 346 -10.53 -19.52 9.48
N ASP A 347 -10.37 -20.71 8.92
CA ASP A 347 -11.49 -21.65 8.81
C ASP A 347 -11.94 -21.98 10.23
N LEU A 348 -12.97 -21.27 10.71
CA LEU A 348 -13.67 -21.66 11.92
C LEU A 348 -14.45 -22.94 11.60
N PRO A 349 -14.18 -24.08 12.27
CA PRO A 349 -15.08 -25.21 12.20
C PRO A 349 -16.42 -24.81 12.84
N VAL A 350 -17.49 -25.14 12.13
CA VAL A 350 -18.90 -24.88 12.45
C VAL A 350 -19.28 -25.29 13.88
#